data_AF-A0A9D7UWW6-F1
#
_entry.id   AF-A0A9D7UWW6-F1
#
_cell.length_a   1.000
_cell.length_b   1.000
_cell.length_c   1.000
_cell.angle_alpha   90.00
_cell.angle_beta   90.00
_cell.angle_gamma   90.00
#
_symmetry.space_group_name_H-M   'P 1'
#
loop_
_entity.id
_entity.type
_entity.pdbx_description
1 polymer ?
#
loop_
_entity_poly.entity_id
_entity_poly.type
_entity_poly.pdbx_seq_one_letter_code
_entity_poly.pdbx_strand_id
1 'polypeptide(L)'
;MHRSGQSERPVEDVRDGCVVAINTFKAEHPAEMVVCSRMGDYEKLQEKLNLGTAVHLQPFTDEQIHAYLSQSDVQLTAVREAIPTDADLNELSHTPLFLM
;
A
#
# COMPACT_ATOMS: atom_id res chain seq x y z
N MET A 1 -2.87 42.70 -9.55
CA MET A 1 -1.55 42.43 -8.93
C MET A 1 -1.72 41.34 -7.89
N HIS A 2 -0.82 40.35 -7.91
CA HIS A 2 -0.62 39.31 -6.89
C HIS A 2 -1.76 38.29 -6.66
N ARG A 3 -1.89 37.32 -7.57
CA ARG A 3 -2.15 35.94 -7.15
C ARG A 3 -0.78 35.29 -6.99
N SER A 4 -0.31 35.21 -5.74
CA SER A 4 0.90 34.50 -5.39
C SER A 4 0.76 33.05 -5.84
N GLY A 5 1.67 32.61 -6.70
CA GLY A 5 1.75 31.23 -7.14
C GLY A 5 1.86 30.33 -5.91
N GLN A 6 0.93 29.39 -5.78
CA GLN A 6 1.14 28.24 -4.92
C GLN A 6 2.38 27.54 -5.49
N SER A 7 3.49 27.64 -4.76
CA SER A 7 4.69 26.87 -5.05
C SER A 7 4.31 25.40 -4.90
N GLU A 8 3.99 24.78 -6.02
CA GLU A 8 3.78 23.35 -6.14
C GLU A 8 5.15 22.72 -5.89
N ARG A 9 5.49 22.51 -4.61
CA ARG A 9 6.71 21.80 -4.23
C ARG A 9 6.65 20.42 -4.91
N PRO A 10 7.74 19.97 -5.55
CA PRO A 10 7.80 18.64 -6.12
C PRO A 10 7.30 17.61 -5.10
N VAL A 11 6.45 16.68 -5.52
CA VAL A 11 5.83 15.68 -4.63
C VAL A 11 6.89 14.91 -3.82
N GLU A 12 8.07 14.71 -4.41
CA GLU A 12 9.20 14.06 -3.75
C GLU A 12 9.76 14.88 -2.57
N ASP A 13 9.92 16.20 -2.72
CA ASP A 13 10.41 17.09 -1.65
C ASP A 13 9.45 17.14 -0.45
N VAL A 14 8.15 16.92 -0.69
CA VAL A 14 7.15 16.86 0.38
C VAL A 14 7.24 15.54 1.16
N ARG A 15 7.55 14.43 0.49
CA ARG A 15 7.61 13.09 1.12
C ARG A 15 8.76 12.99 2.10
N ASP A 16 9.96 13.44 1.73
CA ASP A 16 11.10 13.44 2.65
C ASP A 16 10.83 14.34 3.87
N GLY A 17 10.18 15.50 3.67
CA GLY A 17 9.72 16.35 4.77
C GLY A 17 8.75 15.65 5.73
N CYS A 18 7.84 14.81 5.20
CA CYS A 18 6.97 13.99 6.03
C CYS A 18 7.74 12.92 6.82
N VAL A 19 8.76 12.28 6.24
CA VAL A 19 9.59 11.29 6.94
C VAL A 19 10.30 11.93 8.13
N VAL A 20 10.92 13.10 7.93
CA VAL A 20 11.57 13.85 9.01
C VAL A 20 10.58 14.15 10.13
N ALA A 21 9.40 14.67 9.79
CA ALA A 21 8.37 15.00 10.78
C ALA A 21 7.90 13.76 11.58
N ILE A 22 7.74 12.60 10.92
CA ILE A 22 7.37 11.35 11.58
C ILE A 22 8.49 10.86 12.52
N ASN A 23 9.74 10.92 12.05
CA ASN A 23 10.91 10.54 12.85
C ASN A 23 11.05 11.42 14.11
N THR A 24 10.87 12.73 13.96
CA THR A 24 10.85 13.67 15.10
C THR A 24 9.71 13.36 16.05
N PHE A 25 8.49 13.18 15.55
CA PHE A 25 7.33 12.86 16.38
C PHE A 25 7.57 11.59 17.22
N LYS A 26 8.11 10.53 16.60
CA LYS A 26 8.44 9.28 17.30
C LYS A 26 9.51 9.46 18.38
N ALA A 27 10.52 10.29 18.13
CA ALA A 27 11.58 10.54 19.10
C ALA A 27 11.06 11.30 20.34
N GLU A 28 10.14 12.25 20.13
CA GLU A 28 9.53 13.05 21.19
C GLU A 28 8.43 12.28 21.94
N HIS A 29 7.76 11.35 21.27
CA HIS A 29 6.60 10.62 21.80
C HIS A 29 6.85 9.11 21.64
N PRO A 30 7.31 8.42 22.69
CA PRO A 30 7.46 6.97 22.69
C PRO A 30 6.08 6.31 22.56
N ALA A 31 5.65 6.06 21.32
CA ALA A 31 4.38 5.47 20.97
C ALA A 31 4.58 4.33 19.97
N GLU A 32 3.70 3.33 20.04
CA GLU A 32 3.59 2.33 18.99
C GLU A 32 2.98 2.98 17.75
N MET A 33 3.67 2.83 16.61
CA MET A 33 3.27 3.44 15.35
C MET A 33 3.48 2.47 14.21
N VAL A 34 2.51 2.45 13.30
CA VAL A 34 2.61 1.78 12.00
C VAL A 34 2.49 2.84 10.91
N VAL A 35 3.39 2.79 9.94
CA VAL A 35 3.35 3.64 8.75
C VAL A 35 3.26 2.73 7.54
N CYS A 36 2.24 2.93 6.71
CA CYS A 36 2.06 2.23 5.45
C CYS A 36 2.49 3.13 4.29
N SER A 37 3.19 2.57 3.32
CA SER A 37 3.59 3.28 2.10
C SER A 37 3.65 2.31 0.92
N ARG A 38 3.65 2.84 -0.30
CA ARG A 38 3.94 2.03 -1.50
C ARG A 38 5.45 1.78 -1.54
N MET A 39 5.85 0.54 -1.85
CA MET A 39 7.27 0.15 -1.87
C MET A 39 8.12 1.09 -2.74
N GLY A 40 7.68 1.34 -3.98
CA GLY A 40 8.42 2.20 -4.90
C GLY A 40 8.50 3.67 -4.48
N ASP A 41 7.59 4.17 -3.65
CA ASP A 41 7.72 5.50 -3.05
C ASP A 41 8.69 5.46 -1.86
N TYR A 42 8.61 4.42 -1.03
CA TYR A 42 9.49 4.22 0.13
C TYR A 42 10.97 4.06 -0.24
N GLU A 43 11.25 3.32 -1.32
CA GLU A 43 12.61 3.10 -1.81
C GLU A 43 13.30 4.41 -2.22
N LYS A 44 12.53 5.36 -2.78
CA LYS A 44 13.02 6.66 -3.26
C LYS A 44 13.31 7.69 -2.17
N LEU A 45 12.81 7.47 -0.94
CA LEU A 45 13.04 8.37 0.18
C LEU A 45 14.52 8.53 0.46
N GLN A 46 14.97 9.77 0.63
CA GLN A 46 16.36 10.10 0.96
C GLN A 46 16.70 9.70 2.40
N GLU A 47 15.74 9.90 3.31
CA GLU A 47 15.81 9.44 4.70
C GLU A 47 14.82 8.27 4.90
N LYS A 48 15.19 7.27 5.71
CA LYS A 48 14.28 6.17 6.05
C LYS A 48 13.55 6.45 7.36
N LEU A 49 12.36 5.86 7.50
CA LEU A 49 11.61 5.92 8.75
C LEU A 49 12.37 5.16 9.84
N ASN A 50 12.54 5.78 11.00
CA ASN A 50 13.21 5.22 12.17
C ASN A 50 12.29 4.22 12.89
N LEU A 51 11.87 3.16 12.20
CA LEU A 51 10.99 2.09 12.71
C LEU A 51 11.77 0.80 12.97
N GLY A 52 11.27 -0.06 13.87
CA GLY A 52 11.98 -1.26 14.28
C GLY A 52 11.91 -2.42 13.28
N THR A 53 10.86 -2.45 12.46
CA THR A 53 10.58 -3.53 11.50
C THR A 53 9.84 -2.97 10.29
N ALA A 54 9.99 -3.63 9.14
CA ALA A 54 9.18 -3.40 7.95
C ALA A 54 8.49 -4.70 7.52
N VAL A 55 7.26 -4.60 7.03
CA VAL A 55 6.49 -5.72 6.46
C VAL A 55 6.13 -5.35 5.03
N HIS A 56 6.52 -6.21 4.08
CA HIS A 56 6.15 -6.05 2.68
C HIS A 56 4.98 -6.97 2.33
N LEU A 57 3.84 -6.37 2.00
CA LEU A 57 2.68 -7.11 1.52
C LEU A 57 2.99 -7.71 0.14
N GLN A 58 2.90 -9.03 0.04
CA GLN A 58 3.05 -9.74 -1.23
C GLN A 58 1.69 -9.86 -1.94
N PRO A 59 1.69 -9.96 -3.28
CA PRO A 59 0.50 -10.40 -4.01
C PRO A 59 -0.02 -11.74 -3.48
N PHE A 60 -1.32 -12.00 -3.63
CA PHE A 60 -1.88 -13.29 -3.23
C PHE A 60 -1.37 -14.41 -4.13
N THR A 61 -1.25 -15.62 -3.57
CA THR A 61 -1.04 -16.83 -4.40
C THR A 61 -2.38 -17.35 -4.91
N ASP A 62 -2.34 -18.16 -5.97
CA ASP A 62 -3.52 -18.83 -6.52
C ASP A 62 -4.28 -19.62 -5.43
N GLU A 63 -3.56 -20.29 -4.54
CA GLU A 63 -4.17 -21.03 -3.43
C GLU A 63 -4.89 -20.10 -2.45
N GLN A 64 -4.31 -18.93 -2.15
CA GLN A 64 -4.93 -17.94 -1.27
C GLN A 64 -6.19 -17.34 -1.90
N ILE A 65 -6.15 -17.05 -3.20
CA ILE A 65 -7.29 -16.58 -3.98
C ILE A 65 -8.42 -17.62 -3.96
N HIS A 66 -8.09 -18.87 -4.29
CA HIS A 66 -9.07 -19.96 -4.30
C HIS A 66 -9.65 -20.24 -2.91
N ALA A 67 -8.83 -20.20 -1.86
CA ALA A 67 -9.29 -20.37 -0.49
C ALA A 67 -10.24 -19.25 -0.07
N TYR A 68 -9.91 -17.98 -0.38
CA TYR A 68 -10.76 -16.83 -0.09
C TYR A 68 -12.12 -16.94 -0.81
N LEU A 69 -12.12 -17.25 -2.10
CA LEU A 69 -13.34 -17.36 -2.91
C LEU A 69 -14.19 -18.59 -2.60
N SER A 70 -13.65 -19.55 -1.84
CA SER A 70 -14.37 -20.77 -1.44
C SER A 70 -14.94 -20.70 -0.03
N GLN A 71 -14.78 -19.56 0.67
CA GLN A 71 -15.39 -19.35 1.97
C GLN A 71 -16.92 -19.25 1.83
N SER A 72 -17.66 -19.96 2.69
CA SER A 72 -19.11 -20.13 2.53
C SER A 72 -19.95 -18.88 2.80
N ASP A 73 -19.37 -17.90 3.48
CA ASP A 73 -19.88 -16.55 3.70
C ASP A 73 -19.67 -15.62 2.50
N VAL A 74 -18.78 -15.99 1.58
CA VAL A 74 -18.39 -15.21 0.42
C VAL A 74 -19.14 -15.78 -0.81
N GLN A 75 -20.23 -15.13 -1.23
CA GLN A 75 -21.02 -15.53 -2.40
C GLN A 75 -20.33 -15.16 -3.74
N LEU A 76 -19.09 -15.62 -3.94
CA LEU A 76 -18.26 -15.29 -5.10
C LEU A 76 -18.01 -16.49 -6.04
N THR A 77 -18.89 -17.51 -6.03
CA THR A 77 -18.77 -18.69 -6.89
C THR A 77 -18.59 -18.33 -8.37
N ALA A 78 -19.36 -17.36 -8.88
CA ALA A 78 -19.25 -16.92 -10.27
C ALA A 78 -17.90 -16.26 -10.58
N VAL A 79 -17.33 -15.49 -9.62
CA VAL A 79 -16.01 -14.87 -9.77
C VAL A 79 -14.91 -15.93 -9.77
N ARG A 80 -15.02 -16.93 -8.88
CA ARG A 80 -14.11 -18.08 -8.83
C ARG A 80 -14.08 -18.86 -10.14
N GLU A 81 -15.25 -19.02 -10.78
CA GLU A 81 -15.36 -19.72 -12.07
C GLU A 81 -14.86 -18.88 -13.24
N ALA A 82 -14.94 -17.54 -13.16
CA ALA A 82 -14.50 -16.63 -14.20
C ALA A 82 -12.98 -16.45 -14.24
N ILE A 83 -12.31 -16.40 -13.07
CA ILE A 83 -10.86 -16.13 -12.96
C ILE A 83 -9.99 -17.04 -13.85
N PRO A 84 -10.17 -18.38 -13.90
CA PRO A 84 -9.36 -19.24 -14.76
C PRO A 84 -9.56 -19.02 -16.26
N THR A 85 -10.66 -18.35 -16.65
CA THR A 85 -11.06 -18.16 -18.05
C THR A 85 -10.76 -16.77 -18.60
N ASP A 86 -10.37 -15.83 -17.73
CA ASP A 86 -10.10 -14.44 -18.08
C ASP A 86 -8.75 -14.02 -17.49
N ALA A 87 -7.77 -13.76 -18.36
CA ALA A 87 -6.41 -13.45 -17.96
C ALA A 87 -6.30 -12.12 -17.20
N ASP A 88 -7.09 -11.11 -17.59
CA ASP A 88 -7.08 -9.80 -16.93
C ASP A 88 -7.69 -9.93 -15.53
N LEU A 89 -8.77 -10.71 -15.42
CA LEU A 89 -9.40 -11.00 -14.14
C LEU A 89 -8.49 -11.81 -13.21
N ASN A 90 -7.73 -12.76 -13.77
CA ASN A 90 -6.74 -13.52 -13.02
C ASN A 90 -5.64 -12.61 -12.47
N GLU A 91 -5.03 -11.77 -13.30
CA GLU A 91 -4.01 -10.81 -12.88
C GLU A 91 -4.51 -9.88 -11.77
N LEU A 92 -5.72 -9.35 -11.92
CA LEU A 92 -6.34 -8.48 -10.91
C LEU A 92 -6.58 -9.21 -9.58
N SER A 93 -6.92 -10.50 -9.61
CA SER A 93 -7.19 -11.30 -8.41
C SER A 93 -5.98 -11.47 -7.48
N HIS A 94 -4.76 -11.32 -8.01
CA HIS A 94 -3.55 -11.29 -7.19
C HIS A 94 -3.36 -9.98 -6.41
N THR A 95 -4.14 -8.94 -6.72
CA THR A 95 -4.09 -7.67 -5.99
C THR A 95 -5.02 -7.70 -4.78
N PRO A 96 -4.55 -7.36 -3.57
CA PRO A 96 -5.38 -7.47 -2.37
C PRO A 96 -6.68 -6.67 -2.40
N LEU A 97 -6.72 -5.56 -3.13
CA LEU A 97 -7.91 -4.71 -3.23
C LEU A 97 -9.04 -5.36 -4.04
N PHE A 98 -8.72 -6.22 -5.00
CA PHE A 98 -9.73 -6.78 -5.90
C PHE A 98 -10.64 -7.80 -5.21
N LEU A 99 -10.09 -8.54 -4.25
CA LEU A 99 -10.81 -9.58 -3.52
C LEU A 99 -11.40 -9.11 -2.19
N MET A 100 -11.04 -7.93 -1.69
CA MET A 100 -11.57 -7.39 -0.42
C MET A 100 -12.95 -6.75 -0.53
#